data_AF-A0A7W4EEI9-F1
#
_entry.id   AF-A0A7W4EEI9-F1
#
_cell.length_a   1.000
_cell.length_b   1.000
_cell.length_c   1.000
_cell.angle_alpha   90.00
_cell.angle_beta   90.00
_cell.angle_gamma   90.00
#
_symmetry.space_group_name_H-M   'P 1'
#
loop_
_entity.id
_entity.type
_entity.pdbx_description
1 polymer ?
#
loop_
_entity_poly.entity_id
_entity_poly.type
_entity_poly.pdbx_seq_one_letter_code
_entity_poly.pdbx_strand_id
1 'polypeptide(L)'
;MPTNPDNNTQSDSQRELAVYTQKHAQYFIDYMLKVLGRDLYSMLDYSVKSLAVVDDVLDVLYREAADTTSKNHTVVLEIKDAVAMDAGCYILEVAKRNFGGRYAWITEWNEPTIVTGEPEYSVSLGVCSKAKGR
;
A
#
# COMPACT_ATOMS: atom_id res chain seq x y z
N MET A 1 -17.44 10.88 -33.36
CA MET A 1 -18.15 9.90 -32.51
C MET A 1 -18.25 10.51 -31.12
N PRO A 2 -19.43 10.64 -30.50
CA PRO A 2 -19.52 11.17 -29.15
C PRO A 2 -18.94 10.14 -28.18
N THR A 3 -17.94 10.54 -27.41
CA THR A 3 -17.37 9.76 -26.30
C THR A 3 -18.42 9.63 -25.21
N ASN A 4 -18.72 8.39 -24.79
CA ASN A 4 -19.67 8.10 -23.72
C ASN A 4 -19.18 8.75 -22.41
N PRO A 5 -19.93 9.69 -21.79
CA PRO A 5 -19.50 10.39 -20.57
C PRO A 5 -19.24 9.46 -19.37
N ASP A 6 -19.89 8.30 -19.34
CA ASP A 6 -19.69 7.29 -18.29
C ASP A 6 -18.30 6.65 -18.34
N ASN A 7 -17.74 6.45 -19.54
CA ASN A 7 -16.39 5.91 -19.70
C ASN A 7 -15.32 6.89 -19.21
N ASN A 8 -15.55 8.20 -19.38
CA ASN A 8 -14.61 9.22 -18.91
C ASN A 8 -14.56 9.25 -17.38
N THR A 9 -15.73 9.25 -16.74
CA THR A 9 -15.88 9.28 -15.26
C THR A 9 -15.26 8.04 -14.60
N GLN A 10 -15.45 6.86 -15.18
CA GLN A 10 -14.84 5.63 -14.67
C GLN A 10 -13.32 5.61 -14.90
N SER A 11 -12.83 6.15 -16.02
CA SER A 11 -11.39 6.27 -16.27
C SER A 11 -10.70 7.28 -15.35
N ASP A 12 -11.39 8.38 -15.01
CA ASP A 12 -10.89 9.42 -14.12
C ASP A 12 -10.77 8.91 -12.68
N SER A 13 -11.79 8.19 -12.17
CA SER A 13 -11.73 7.56 -10.85
C SER A 13 -10.63 6.48 -10.74
N GLN A 14 -10.42 5.68 -11.79
CA GLN A 14 -9.31 4.73 -11.85
C GLN A 14 -7.94 5.42 -11.81
N ARG A 15 -7.81 6.55 -12.53
CA ARG A 15 -6.58 7.34 -12.54
C ARG A 15 -6.31 7.98 -11.18
N GLU A 16 -7.33 8.53 -10.53
CA GLU A 16 -7.21 9.12 -9.20
C GLU A 16 -6.77 8.08 -8.16
N LEU A 17 -7.37 6.88 -8.19
CA LEU A 17 -6.96 5.78 -7.30
C LEU A 17 -5.54 5.28 -7.57
N ALA A 18 -5.12 5.24 -8.83
CA ALA A 18 -3.74 4.91 -9.18
C ALA A 18 -2.76 5.95 -8.61
N VAL A 19 -3.05 7.25 -8.80
CA VAL A 19 -2.23 8.34 -8.26
C VAL A 19 -2.18 8.30 -6.74
N TYR A 20 -3.33 8.07 -6.08
CA TYR A 20 -3.41 7.91 -4.63
C TYR A 20 -2.52 6.76 -4.15
N THR A 21 -2.68 5.57 -4.73
CA THR A 21 -1.96 4.36 -4.31
C THR A 21 -0.45 4.51 -4.54
N GLN A 22 -0.05 5.02 -5.70
CA GLN A 22 1.36 5.26 -6.03
C GLN A 22 2.00 6.28 -5.09
N LYS A 23 1.27 7.35 -4.75
CA LYS A 23 1.75 8.38 -3.84
C LYS A 23 1.96 7.84 -2.42
N HIS A 24 1.01 7.07 -1.91
CA HIS A 24 1.14 6.43 -0.60
C HIS A 24 2.25 5.36 -0.59
N ALA A 25 2.40 4.58 -1.67
CA ALA A 25 3.53 3.67 -1.81
C ALA A 25 4.88 4.42 -1.80
N GLN A 26 4.95 5.61 -2.40
CA GLN A 26 6.16 6.45 -2.34
C GLN A 26 6.43 6.99 -0.93
N TYR A 27 5.38 7.38 -0.20
CA TYR A 27 5.52 7.81 1.20
C TYR A 27 6.12 6.71 2.08
N PHE A 28 5.75 5.45 1.85
CA PHE A 28 6.37 4.31 2.53
C PHE A 28 7.89 4.28 2.28
N ILE A 29 8.31 4.37 1.02
CA ILE A 29 9.73 4.35 0.63
C ILE A 29 10.48 5.53 1.25
N ASP A 30 9.91 6.74 1.21
CA ASP A 30 10.53 7.95 1.74
C ASP A 30 10.67 7.90 3.26
N TYR A 31 9.66 7.35 3.95
CA TYR A 31 9.71 7.10 5.38
C TYR A 31 10.81 6.10 5.73
N MET A 32 10.92 5.00 4.98
CA MET A 32 11.98 4.00 5.15
C MET A 32 13.37 4.58 4.93
N LEU A 33 13.55 5.40 3.90
CA LEU A 33 14.82 6.09 3.65
C LEU A 33 15.24 6.97 4.84
N LYS A 34 14.28 7.68 5.44
CA LYS A 34 14.54 8.54 6.61
C LYS A 34 14.88 7.75 7.87
N VAL A 35 14.18 6.64 8.11
CA VAL A 35 14.29 5.89 9.38
C VAL A 35 15.44 4.89 9.37
N LEU A 36 15.64 4.18 8.26
CA LEU A 36 16.56 3.03 8.19
C LEU A 36 17.80 3.29 7.32
N GLY A 37 17.86 4.42 6.63
CA GLY A 37 19.00 4.79 5.79
C GLY A 37 18.98 4.16 4.39
N ARG A 38 20.09 4.34 3.66
CA ARG A 38 20.15 4.11 2.20
C ARG A 38 20.15 2.65 1.78
N ASP A 39 20.54 1.72 2.65
CA ASP A 39 20.70 0.32 2.28
C ASP A 39 19.35 -0.34 1.99
N LEU A 40 18.34 -0.10 2.83
CA LEU A 40 16.98 -0.64 2.64
C LEU A 40 16.19 0.05 1.53
N TYR A 41 16.47 1.32 1.25
CA TYR A 41 15.84 2.06 0.15
C TYR A 41 16.03 1.36 -1.20
N SER A 42 17.25 0.87 -1.47
CA SER A 42 17.57 0.19 -2.72
C SER A 42 16.84 -1.15 -2.90
N MET A 43 16.36 -1.75 -1.80
CA MET A 43 15.66 -3.02 -1.81
C MET A 43 14.15 -2.86 -2.03
N LEU A 44 13.60 -1.65 -1.91
CA LEU A 44 12.18 -1.35 -2.14
C LEU A 44 11.91 -1.02 -3.61
N ASP A 45 12.24 -1.94 -4.51
CA ASP A 45 12.20 -1.78 -5.98
C ASP A 45 10.89 -2.19 -6.67
N TYR A 46 9.85 -2.48 -5.91
CA TYR A 46 8.55 -3.02 -6.34
C TYR A 46 8.61 -4.45 -6.92
N SER A 47 9.69 -5.19 -6.70
CA SER A 47 9.74 -6.62 -6.99
C SER A 47 8.95 -7.42 -5.96
N VAL A 48 8.58 -8.66 -6.27
CA VAL A 48 7.97 -9.57 -5.27
C VAL A 48 8.91 -9.80 -4.08
N LYS A 49 10.24 -9.76 -4.30
CA LYS A 49 11.24 -9.95 -3.24
C LYS A 49 11.26 -8.79 -2.23
N SER A 50 10.93 -7.57 -2.66
CA SER A 50 10.89 -6.42 -1.76
C SER A 50 9.80 -6.54 -0.69
N LEU A 51 8.80 -7.40 -0.87
CA LEU A 51 7.78 -7.66 0.14
C LEU A 51 8.35 -8.24 1.45
N ALA A 52 9.47 -8.97 1.39
CA ALA A 52 10.15 -9.43 2.60
C ALA A 52 10.68 -8.25 3.44
N VAL A 53 11.16 -7.20 2.78
CA VAL A 53 11.60 -5.97 3.46
C VAL A 53 10.42 -5.26 4.11
N VAL A 54 9.29 -5.15 3.40
CA VAL A 54 8.06 -4.59 3.98
C VAL A 54 7.63 -5.37 5.23
N ASP A 55 7.76 -6.70 5.17
CA ASP A 55 7.44 -7.61 6.26
C ASP A 55 8.27 -7.34 7.53
N ASP A 56 9.59 -7.26 7.36
CA ASP A 56 10.56 -7.00 8.43
C ASP A 56 10.34 -5.61 9.05
N VAL A 57 10.05 -4.61 8.21
CA VAL A 57 9.77 -3.24 8.62
C VAL A 57 8.52 -3.17 9.50
N LEU A 58 7.42 -3.79 9.04
CA LEU A 58 6.17 -3.80 9.82
C LEU A 58 6.39 -4.52 11.14
N ASP A 59 7.11 -5.65 11.15
CA ASP A 59 7.41 -6.40 12.37
C ASP A 59 8.21 -5.57 13.40
N VAL A 60 9.21 -4.81 12.95
CA VAL A 60 9.93 -3.85 13.83
C VAL A 60 8.99 -2.76 14.34
N LEU A 61 8.18 -2.16 13.46
CA LEU A 61 7.27 -1.07 13.82
C LEU A 61 6.24 -1.51 14.86
N TYR A 62 5.64 -2.69 14.70
CA TYR A 62 4.66 -3.23 15.64
C TYR A 62 5.28 -3.65 16.97
N ARG A 63 6.51 -4.18 16.96
CA ARG A 63 7.24 -4.47 18.20
C ARG A 63 7.54 -3.20 19.00
N GLU A 64 8.01 -2.14 18.35
CA GLU A 64 8.22 -0.84 19.00
C GLU A 64 6.91 -0.21 19.49
N ALA A 65 5.82 -0.38 18.74
CA ALA A 65 4.49 0.06 19.17
C ALA A 65 3.98 -0.69 20.41
N ALA A 66 4.36 -1.96 20.57
CA ALA A 66 3.97 -2.79 21.71
C ALA A 66 4.85 -2.56 22.95
N ASP A 67 6.09 -2.08 22.77
CA ASP A 67 6.98 -1.74 23.87
C ASP A 67 6.57 -0.41 24.53
N THR A 68 5.78 -0.52 25.60
CA THR A 68 5.33 0.63 26.40
C THR A 68 6.45 1.31 27.18
N THR A 69 7.65 0.71 27.25
CA THR A 69 8.82 1.27 27.92
C THR A 69 9.72 2.08 26.98
N SER A 70 9.50 1.97 25.67
CA SER A 70 10.23 2.70 24.64
C SER A 70 9.98 4.21 24.76
N LYS A 71 11.05 5.01 24.69
CA LYS A 71 10.94 6.48 24.65
C LYS A 71 10.19 7.00 23.42
N ASN A 72 10.08 6.16 22.39
CA ASN A 72 9.40 6.49 21.14
C ASN A 72 7.97 5.95 21.07
N HIS A 73 7.49 5.24 22.10
CA HIS A 73 6.20 4.54 22.10
C HIS A 73 5.03 5.41 21.61
N THR A 74 4.86 6.60 22.18
CA THR A 74 3.78 7.54 21.79
C THR A 74 3.86 7.94 20.33
N VAL A 75 5.07 8.29 19.86
CA VAL A 75 5.29 8.69 18.46
C VAL A 75 4.99 7.53 17.51
N VAL A 76 5.43 6.32 17.86
CA VAL A 76 5.19 5.12 17.05
C VAL A 76 3.69 4.80 16.97
N LEU A 77 2.96 4.88 18.09
CA LEU A 77 1.51 4.68 18.12
C LEU A 77 0.75 5.66 17.22
N GLU A 78 1.20 6.92 17.15
CA GLU A 78 0.56 7.95 16.32
C GLU A 78 0.77 7.72 14.82
N ILE A 79 1.91 7.15 14.42
CA ILE A 79 2.27 7.00 13.00
C ILE A 79 1.98 5.60 12.44
N LYS A 80 1.84 4.56 13.28
CA LYS A 80 1.80 3.17 12.82
C LYS A 80 0.72 2.90 11.76
N ASP A 81 -0.48 3.46 11.94
CA ASP A 81 -1.61 3.19 11.04
C ASP A 81 -1.42 3.87 9.69
N ALA A 82 -0.76 5.03 9.67
CA ALA A 82 -0.40 5.73 8.45
C ALA A 82 0.70 4.96 7.69
N VAL A 83 1.76 4.54 8.40
CA VAL A 83 2.83 3.73 7.81
C VAL A 83 2.31 2.40 7.29
N ALA A 84 1.39 1.76 8.00
CA ALA A 84 0.75 0.52 7.57
C ALA A 84 -0.13 0.71 6.33
N MET A 85 -0.84 1.85 6.21
CA MET A 85 -1.56 2.21 4.98
C MET A 85 -0.61 2.41 3.80
N ASP A 86 0.49 3.13 4.02
CA ASP A 86 1.51 3.38 3.00
C ASP A 86 2.17 2.07 2.55
N ALA A 87 2.50 1.18 3.50
CA ALA A 87 3.00 -0.17 3.23
C ALA A 87 1.99 -1.01 2.44
N GLY A 88 0.69 -0.95 2.80
CA GLY A 88 -0.38 -1.62 2.05
C GLY A 88 -0.44 -1.16 0.60
N CYS A 89 -0.32 0.15 0.35
CA CYS A 89 -0.26 0.71 -0.99
C CYS A 89 0.99 0.25 -1.76
N TYR A 90 2.13 0.12 -1.09
CA TYR A 90 3.34 -0.46 -1.68
C TYR A 90 3.13 -1.92 -2.11
N ILE A 91 2.48 -2.73 -1.27
CA ILE A 91 2.14 -4.12 -1.60
C ILE A 91 1.21 -4.19 -2.83
N LEU A 92 0.24 -3.28 -2.93
CA LEU A 92 -0.62 -3.17 -4.12
C LEU A 92 0.21 -2.80 -5.36
N GLU A 93 1.14 -1.85 -5.28
CA GLU A 93 2.02 -1.53 -6.41
C GLU A 93 2.84 -2.74 -6.88
N VAL A 94 3.38 -3.54 -5.95
CA VAL A 94 4.06 -4.80 -6.28
C VAL A 94 3.11 -5.72 -7.03
N ALA A 95 1.90 -5.94 -6.52
CA ALA A 95 0.91 -6.79 -7.18
C ALA A 95 0.54 -6.28 -8.58
N LYS A 96 0.25 -4.98 -8.72
CA LYS A 96 -0.13 -4.35 -10.00
C LYS A 96 0.97 -4.50 -11.05
N ARG A 97 2.22 -4.25 -10.69
CA ARG A 97 3.36 -4.26 -11.62
C ARG A 97 3.75 -5.67 -12.05
N ASN A 98 3.64 -6.65 -11.15
CA ASN A 98 4.08 -8.02 -11.42
C ASN A 98 2.96 -8.92 -11.98
N PHE A 99 1.69 -8.61 -11.71
CA PHE A 99 0.55 -9.48 -12.07
C PHE A 99 -0.63 -8.77 -12.74
N GLY A 100 -0.59 -7.44 -12.88
CA GLY A 100 -1.67 -6.68 -13.52
C GLY A 100 -2.87 -6.40 -12.60
N GLY A 101 -4.08 -6.42 -13.17
CA GLY A 101 -5.31 -6.02 -12.47
C GLY A 101 -5.60 -4.51 -12.56
N ARG A 102 -6.64 -4.03 -11.90
CA ARG A 102 -7.03 -2.61 -11.85
C ARG A 102 -7.24 -2.17 -10.40
N TYR A 103 -7.02 -0.89 -10.12
CA TYR A 103 -7.33 -0.39 -8.79
C TYR A 103 -8.84 -0.33 -8.58
N ALA A 104 -9.28 -0.53 -7.35
CA ALA A 104 -10.65 -0.26 -6.96
C ALA A 104 -10.68 0.21 -5.52
N TRP A 105 -11.64 1.06 -5.21
CA TRP A 105 -12.00 1.34 -3.83
C TRP A 105 -13.20 0.44 -3.49
N ILE A 106 -13.02 -0.46 -2.53
CA ILE A 106 -14.11 -1.31 -2.04
C ILE A 106 -14.65 -0.65 -0.77
N THR A 107 -15.88 -0.12 -0.84
CA THR A 107 -16.49 0.68 0.22
C THR A 107 -16.56 -0.07 1.55
N GLU A 108 -16.81 -1.38 1.52
CA GLU A 108 -16.89 -2.25 2.68
C GLU A 108 -15.57 -2.34 3.45
N TRP A 109 -14.43 -2.22 2.75
CA TRP A 109 -13.10 -2.27 3.36
C TRP A 109 -12.53 -0.87 3.58
N ASN A 110 -13.09 0.13 2.91
CA ASN A 110 -12.67 1.53 2.97
C ASN A 110 -11.16 1.71 2.72
N GLU A 111 -10.64 1.00 1.72
CA GLU A 111 -9.23 0.99 1.35
C GLU A 111 -9.04 0.74 -0.15
N PRO A 112 -7.88 1.13 -0.72
CA PRO A 112 -7.54 0.76 -2.09
C PRO A 112 -7.31 -0.75 -2.20
N THR A 113 -7.68 -1.31 -3.34
CA THR A 113 -7.57 -2.73 -3.65
C THR A 113 -7.14 -2.93 -5.10
N ILE A 114 -6.69 -4.15 -5.41
CA ILE A 114 -6.51 -4.58 -6.80
C ILE A 114 -7.53 -5.66 -7.14
N VAL A 115 -8.23 -5.46 -8.25
CA VAL A 115 -9.16 -6.42 -8.83
C VAL A 115 -8.55 -7.05 -10.08
N THR A 116 -8.61 -8.37 -10.21
CA THR A 116 -8.08 -9.12 -11.37
C THR A 116 -8.97 -10.30 -11.74
N GLY A 117 -8.76 -10.85 -12.94
CA GLY A 117 -9.49 -12.01 -13.48
C GLY A 117 -10.74 -11.70 -14.30
N GLU A 118 -11.14 -10.42 -14.38
CA GLU A 118 -12.34 -10.01 -15.10
C GLU A 118 -12.16 -10.14 -16.63
N PRO A 119 -13.21 -10.53 -17.37
CA PRO A 119 -14.60 -10.75 -16.93
C PRO A 119 -14.92 -12.18 -16.45
N GLU A 120 -14.03 -13.16 -16.61
CA GLU A 120 -14.32 -14.58 -16.36
C GLU A 120 -14.52 -14.90 -14.87
N TYR A 121 -13.79 -14.21 -13.99
CA TYR A 121 -13.94 -14.26 -12.54
C TYR A 121 -13.50 -12.93 -11.91
N SER A 122 -13.70 -12.73 -10.62
CA SER A 122 -13.25 -11.49 -9.95
C SER A 122 -12.60 -11.84 -8.63
N VAL A 123 -11.32 -11.46 -8.49
CA VAL A 123 -10.54 -11.59 -7.26
C VAL A 123 -10.08 -10.22 -6.84
N SER A 124 -10.38 -9.84 -5.60
CA SER A 124 -10.00 -8.56 -5.01
C SER A 124 -8.97 -8.76 -3.89
N LEU A 125 -7.88 -8.02 -3.96
CA LEU A 125 -6.83 -8.00 -2.93
C LEU A 125 -6.93 -6.72 -2.11
N GLY A 126 -7.33 -6.86 -0.84
CA GLY A 126 -7.24 -5.84 0.21
C GLY A 126 -6.09 -6.18 1.15
N VAL A 127 -5.23 -5.20 1.43
CA VAL A 127 -3.96 -5.41 2.14
C VAL A 127 -3.67 -4.36 3.21
N CYS A 128 -4.26 -3.17 3.12
CA CYS A 128 -3.95 -2.07 4.05
C CYS A 128 -4.42 -2.42 5.47
N SER A 129 -5.64 -2.94 5.63
CA SER A 129 -6.16 -3.39 6.92
C SER A 129 -5.39 -4.58 7.48
N LYS A 130 -4.87 -5.46 6.61
CA LYS A 130 -4.01 -6.57 7.05
C LYS A 130 -2.65 -6.07 7.54
N ALA A 131 -2.05 -5.09 6.86
CA ALA A 131 -0.82 -4.45 7.31
C ALA A 131 -0.99 -3.75 8.66
N LYS A 132 -2.19 -3.19 8.93
CA LYS A 132 -2.52 -2.53 10.21
C LYS A 132 -2.57 -3.46 11.42
N GLY A 133 -2.89 -4.74 11.20
CA GLY A 133 -3.13 -5.73 12.24
C GLY A 133 -2.09 -6.83 12.29
N ARG A 134 -0.89 -6.58 11.76
CA ARG A 134 0.23 -7.51 11.86
C ARG A 134 0.78 -7.59 13.29
#